data_AF-A0A3B8MTN8-F1
#
_entry.id   AF-A0A3B8MTN8-F1
#
_cell.length_a   1.000
_cell.length_b   1.000
_cell.length_c   1.000
_cell.angle_alpha   90.00
_cell.angle_beta   90.00
_cell.angle_gamma   90.00
#
_symmetry.space_group_name_H-M   'P 1'
#
loop_
_entity.id
_entity.type
_entity.pdbx_description
1 polymer ?
#
loop_
_entity_poly.entity_id
_entity_poly.type
_entity_poly.pdbx_seq_one_letter_code
_entity_poly.pdbx_strand_id
1 'polypeptide(L)'
;MSETINLLLVATWQTIYMVAVSTFIATIFGVPLGILLMVTDRNQILQNELLNKILGTIVNIFRSVPFVILLIVLIPFTRLLVGKAIGTTAAIVPLSVAAIPFMGRLTETALREVD
;
A
#
# COMPACT_ATOMS: atom_id res chain seq x y z
N MET A 1 -34.91 -7.26 -11.10
CA MET A 1 -34.74 -6.63 -9.77
C MET A 1 -33.92 -7.51 -8.83
N SER A 2 -34.28 -8.78 -8.61
CA SER A 2 -33.53 -9.72 -7.76
C SER A 2 -32.10 -9.99 -8.24
N GLU A 3 -31.90 -10.13 -9.55
CA GLU A 3 -30.58 -10.39 -10.14
C GLU A 3 -29.60 -9.22 -9.94
N THR A 4 -30.05 -7.98 -10.14
CA THR A 4 -29.23 -6.78 -9.89
C THR A 4 -28.83 -6.67 -8.41
N ILE A 5 -29.73 -7.00 -7.49
CA ILE A 5 -29.44 -7.04 -6.05
C ILE A 5 -28.36 -8.07 -5.74
N ASN A 6 -28.45 -9.26 -6.34
CA ASN A 6 -27.41 -10.29 -6.18
C ASN A 6 -26.05 -9.83 -6.71
N LEU A 7 -26.01 -9.16 -7.87
CA LEU A 7 -24.75 -8.61 -8.41
C LEU A 7 -24.15 -7.55 -7.49
N LEU A 8 -24.97 -6.66 -6.92
CA LEU A 8 -24.52 -5.66 -5.96
C LEU A 8 -23.97 -6.29 -4.68
N LEU A 9 -24.62 -7.32 -4.15
CA LEU A 9 -24.14 -8.06 -2.98
C LEU A 9 -22.77 -8.71 -3.25
N VAL A 10 -22.63 -9.37 -4.41
CA VAL A 10 -21.37 -9.97 -4.82
C VAL A 10 -20.27 -8.91 -4.97
N ALA A 11 -20.54 -7.81 -5.66
CA ALA A 11 -19.56 -6.73 -5.85
C ALA A 11 -19.16 -6.05 -4.53
N THR A 12 -20.12 -5.91 -3.61
CA THR A 12 -19.85 -5.40 -2.25
C THR A 12 -18.88 -6.32 -1.52
N TRP A 13 -19.12 -7.63 -1.56
CA TRP A 13 -18.23 -8.61 -0.95
C TRP A 13 -16.83 -8.62 -1.59
N GLN A 14 -16.76 -8.53 -2.92
CA GLN A 14 -15.50 -8.41 -3.64
C GLN A 14 -14.71 -7.17 -3.20
N THR A 15 -15.39 -6.04 -2.99
CA THR A 15 -14.77 -4.80 -2.50
C THR A 15 -14.24 -4.96 -1.09
N ILE A 16 -15.03 -5.52 -0.18
CA ILE A 16 -14.61 -5.81 1.21
C ILE A 16 -13.38 -6.71 1.20
N TYR A 17 -13.40 -7.79 0.41
CA TYR A 17 -12.27 -8.71 0.27
C TYR A 17 -11.01 -7.99 -0.23
N MET A 18 -11.12 -7.20 -1.30
CA MET A 18 -9.98 -6.46 -1.84
C MET A 18 -9.39 -5.49 -0.81
N VAL A 19 -10.24 -4.69 -0.17
CA VAL A 19 -9.83 -3.68 0.81
C VAL A 19 -9.23 -4.33 2.06
N ALA A 20 -9.88 -5.36 2.61
CA ALA A 20 -9.41 -6.02 3.81
C ALA A 20 -8.01 -6.64 3.61
N VAL A 21 -7.83 -7.39 2.52
CA VAL A 21 -6.54 -8.03 2.23
C VAL A 21 -5.47 -7.00 1.89
N SER A 22 -5.78 -5.99 1.07
CA SER A 22 -4.78 -4.97 0.72
C SER A 22 -4.37 -4.14 1.93
N THR A 23 -5.33 -3.83 2.82
CA THR A 23 -5.06 -3.08 4.05
C THR A 23 -4.20 -3.90 4.99
N PHE A 24 -4.52 -5.19 5.17
CA PHE A 24 -3.72 -6.09 5.99
C PHE A 24 -2.26 -6.17 5.51
N ILE A 25 -2.05 -6.35 4.21
CA ILE A 25 -0.70 -6.33 3.60
C ILE A 25 -0.04 -4.97 3.83
N ALA A 26 -0.76 -3.88 3.55
CA ALA A 26 -0.25 -2.53 3.73
C ALA A 26 0.14 -2.22 5.18
N THR A 27 -0.60 -2.71 6.16
CA THR A 27 -0.25 -2.59 7.58
C THR A 27 1.01 -3.37 7.91
N ILE A 28 1.11 -4.62 7.47
CA ILE A 28 2.27 -5.48 7.74
C ILE A 28 3.57 -4.86 7.23
N PHE A 29 3.58 -4.27 6.03
CA PHE A 29 4.80 -3.69 5.46
C PHE A 29 4.94 -2.20 5.72
N GLY A 30 3.83 -1.47 5.72
CA GLY A 30 3.79 -0.02 5.90
C GLY A 30 4.13 0.39 7.32
N VAL A 31 3.63 -0.29 8.35
CA VAL A 31 3.95 0.07 9.75
C VAL A 31 5.45 -0.03 10.03
N PRO A 32 6.14 -1.16 9.72
CA PRO A 32 7.59 -1.23 9.86
C PRO A 32 8.33 -0.18 9.03
N LEU A 33 7.87 0.12 7.80
CA LEU A 33 8.45 1.15 6.97
C LEU A 33 8.35 2.55 7.61
N GLY A 34 7.20 2.88 8.20
CA GLY A 34 6.99 4.14 8.91
C GLY A 34 7.83 4.25 10.18
N ILE A 35 7.95 3.16 10.94
CA ILE A 35 8.86 3.08 12.09
C ILE A 35 10.30 3.31 11.62
N LEU A 36 10.75 2.63 10.56
CA LEU A 36 12.10 2.81 10.01
C LEU A 36 12.37 4.24 9.56
N LEU A 37 11.41 4.87 8.88
CA LEU A 37 11.51 6.28 8.48
C LEU A 37 11.56 7.23 9.68
N MET A 38 10.88 6.90 10.79
CA MET A 38 10.97 7.70 12.01
C MET A 38 12.33 7.51 12.70
N VAL A 39 12.71 6.28 13.02
CA VAL A 39 13.91 6.02 13.83
C VAL A 39 15.24 6.34 13.12
N THR A 40 15.24 6.37 11.79
CA THR A 40 16.44 6.71 10.98
C THR A 40 16.58 8.20 10.70
N ASP A 41 15.62 9.02 11.13
CA ASP A 41 15.65 10.47 10.94
C ASP A 41 16.74 11.12 11.82
N ARG A 42 17.02 12.39 11.54
CA ARG A 42 18.00 13.19 12.28
C ARG A 42 17.57 13.34 13.74
N ASN A 43 18.51 13.14 14.67
CA ASN A 43 18.28 13.17 16.12
C ASN A 43 17.37 12.04 16.66
N GLN A 44 17.27 10.92 15.93
CA GLN A 44 16.52 9.73 16.36
C GLN A 44 17.47 8.56 16.69
N ILE A 45 16.91 7.49 17.25
CA ILE A 45 17.66 6.37 17.88
C ILE A 45 18.63 5.68 16.91
N LEU A 46 18.24 5.54 15.64
CA LEU A 46 19.01 4.84 14.60
C LEU A 46 19.37 5.78 13.44
N GLN A 47 19.76 7.02 13.77
CA GLN A 47 20.04 8.07 12.80
C GLN A 47 20.91 7.56 11.63
N ASN A 48 20.33 7.60 10.43
CA ASN A 48 21.01 7.29 9.17
C ASN A 48 20.36 8.11 8.05
N GLU A 49 20.89 9.32 7.85
CA GLU A 49 20.32 10.30 6.92
C GLU A 49 20.30 9.78 5.47
N LEU A 50 21.28 8.97 5.08
CA LEU A 50 21.33 8.39 3.73
C LEU A 50 20.19 7.39 3.54
N LEU A 51 20.02 6.45 4.47
CA LEU A 51 18.95 5.46 4.42
C LEU A 51 17.57 6.14 4.47
N ASN A 52 17.40 7.10 5.38
CA ASN A 52 16.17 7.85 5.53
C ASN A 52 15.80 8.58 4.23
N LYS A 53 16.76 9.27 3.61
CA LYS A 53 16.55 10.00 2.36
C LYS A 53 16.21 9.07 1.21
N ILE A 54 16.86 7.91 1.09
CA ILE A 54 16.56 6.93 0.04
C ILE A 54 15.15 6.37 0.22
N LEU A 55 14.81 5.87 1.41
CA LEU A 55 13.48 5.31 1.70
C LEU A 55 12.39 6.37 1.54
N GLY A 56 12.61 7.57 2.06
CA GLY A 56 11.68 8.69 1.93
C GLY A 56 11.46 9.09 0.48
N THR A 57 12.52 9.11 -0.33
CA THR A 57 12.41 9.39 -1.78
C THR A 57 11.59 8.30 -2.48
N ILE A 58 11.85 7.03 -2.21
CA ILE A 58 11.09 5.90 -2.77
C ILE A 58 9.61 6.03 -2.38
N VAL A 59 9.31 6.24 -1.10
CA VAL A 59 7.93 6.42 -0.61
C VAL A 59 7.24 7.58 -1.30
N ASN A 60 7.92 8.72 -1.44
CA ASN A 60 7.35 9.89 -2.09
C ASN A 60 7.10 9.65 -3.59
N ILE A 61 8.01 8.97 -4.31
CA ILE A 61 7.81 8.59 -5.71
C ILE A 61 6.54 7.75 -5.84
N PHE A 62 6.41 6.66 -5.07
CA PHE A 62 5.23 5.80 -5.16
C PHE A 62 3.93 6.54 -4.79
N ARG A 63 3.97 7.46 -3.82
CA ARG A 63 2.80 8.28 -3.44
C ARG A 63 2.40 9.30 -4.49
N SER A 64 3.36 9.80 -5.29
CA SER A 64 3.09 10.77 -6.35
C SER A 64 2.57 10.13 -7.64
N VAL A 65 2.79 8.83 -7.85
CA VAL A 65 2.27 8.12 -9.03
C VAL A 65 0.75 7.92 -8.89
N PRO A 66 -0.07 8.38 -9.86
CA PRO A 66 -1.50 8.10 -9.87
C PRO A 66 -1.77 6.60 -9.82
N PHE A 67 -2.71 6.17 -8.97
CA PHE A 67 -3.03 4.75 -8.77
C PHE A 67 -3.30 4.01 -10.09
N VAL A 68 -4.04 4.63 -11.01
CA VAL A 68 -4.37 4.04 -12.32
C VAL A 68 -3.11 3.73 -13.13
N ILE A 69 -2.10 4.60 -13.08
CA ILE A 69 -0.82 4.39 -13.78
C ILE A 69 -0.04 3.27 -13.11
N LEU A 70 0.05 3.27 -11.78
CA LEU A 70 0.72 2.22 -11.02
C LEU A 70 0.10 0.84 -11.27
N LEU A 71 -1.22 0.75 -11.37
CA LEU A 71 -1.94 -0.47 -11.72
C LEU A 71 -1.46 -1.03 -13.06
N ILE A 72 -1.37 -0.19 -14.09
CA ILE A 72 -0.93 -0.60 -15.43
C ILE A 72 0.53 -1.05 -15.41
N VAL A 73 1.40 -0.29 -14.74
CA VAL A 73 2.84 -0.62 -14.59
C VAL A 73 3.03 -1.95 -13.88
N LEU A 74 2.16 -2.30 -12.92
CA LEU A 74 2.23 -3.54 -12.17
C LEU A 74 1.58 -4.74 -12.89
N ILE A 75 0.92 -4.60 -14.04
CA ILE A 75 0.34 -5.74 -14.78
C ILE A 75 1.31 -6.92 -14.96
N PRO A 76 2.54 -6.76 -15.47
CA PRO A 76 3.47 -7.88 -15.63
C PRO A 76 3.82 -8.53 -14.28
N PHE A 77 4.01 -7.73 -13.23
CA PHE A 77 4.29 -8.21 -11.88
C PHE A 77 3.11 -8.97 -11.27
N THR A 78 1.89 -8.45 -11.42
CA THR A 78 0.65 -9.08 -10.97
C THR A 78 0.42 -10.42 -11.67
N ARG A 79 0.69 -10.49 -12.99
CA ARG A 79 0.63 -11.76 -13.72
C ARG A 79 1.66 -12.77 -13.20
N LEU A 80 2.87 -12.31 -12.88
CA LEU A 80 3.92 -13.17 -12.32
C LEU A 80 3.52 -13.73 -10.95
N LEU A 81 2.91 -12.92 -10.08
CA LEU A 81 2.51 -13.33 -8.73
C LEU A 81 1.25 -14.19 -8.68
N VAL A 82 0.22 -13.84 -9.47
CA VAL A 82 -1.15 -14.39 -9.33
C VAL A 82 -1.58 -15.17 -10.59
N GLY A 83 -0.75 -15.21 -11.62
CA GLY A 83 -1.03 -15.90 -12.89
C GLY A 83 -2.01 -15.17 -13.83
N LYS A 84 -2.61 -14.05 -13.39
CA LYS A 84 -3.59 -13.29 -14.17
C LYS A 84 -3.54 -11.79 -13.86
N ALA A 85 -3.98 -10.97 -14.81
CA ALA A 85 -4.03 -9.51 -14.66
C ALA A 85 -5.41 -8.97 -14.24
N ILE A 86 -6.45 -9.79 -14.31
CA ILE A 86 -7.85 -9.37 -14.09
C ILE A 86 -8.49 -10.24 -13.02
N GLY A 87 -9.34 -9.63 -12.20
CA GLY A 87 -10.08 -10.26 -11.12
C GLY A 87 -9.70 -9.70 -9.75
N THR A 88 -10.47 -10.06 -8.72
CA THR A 88 -10.33 -9.55 -7.35
C THR A 88 -8.94 -9.79 -6.76
N THR A 89 -8.42 -11.02 -6.86
CA THR A 89 -7.08 -11.36 -6.38
C THR A 89 -5.97 -10.63 -7.14
N ALA A 90 -6.16 -10.37 -8.43
CA ALA A 90 -5.19 -9.60 -9.22
C ALA A 90 -5.20 -8.12 -8.83
N ALA A 91 -6.38 -7.55 -8.56
CA ALA A 91 -6.53 -6.15 -8.13
C ALA A 91 -5.92 -5.87 -6.75
N ILE A 92 -5.87 -6.87 -5.85
CA ILE A 92 -5.24 -6.75 -4.53
C ILE A 92 -3.75 -6.36 -4.63
N VAL A 93 -3.03 -6.85 -5.66
CA VAL A 93 -1.59 -6.58 -5.80
C VAL A 93 -1.29 -5.09 -5.95
N PRO A 94 -1.77 -4.37 -6.97
CA PRO A 94 -1.52 -2.94 -7.11
C PRO A 94 -2.13 -2.12 -5.97
N LEU A 95 -3.28 -2.53 -5.42
CA LEU A 95 -3.87 -1.89 -4.24
C LEU A 95 -2.92 -1.95 -3.03
N SER A 96 -2.33 -3.11 -2.77
CA SER A 96 -1.38 -3.32 -1.68
C SER A 96 -0.11 -2.50 -1.90
N VAL A 97 0.49 -2.56 -3.10
CA VAL A 97 1.71 -1.81 -3.42
C VAL A 97 1.51 -0.31 -3.28
N ALA A 98 0.35 0.22 -3.67
CA ALA A 98 0.01 1.63 -3.48
C ALA A 98 -0.20 1.99 -2.00
N ALA A 99 -0.84 1.10 -1.24
CA ALA A 99 -1.21 1.36 0.15
C ALA A 99 -0.01 1.26 1.13
N ILE A 100 1.01 0.45 0.85
CA ILE A 100 2.22 0.30 1.69
C ILE A 100 2.92 1.64 1.99
N PRO A 101 3.35 2.45 0.98
CA PRO A 101 4.04 3.72 1.25
C PRO A 101 3.11 4.76 1.87
N PHE A 102 1.80 4.70 1.59
CA PHE A 102 0.82 5.55 2.25
C PHE A 102 0.69 5.22 3.74
N MET A 103 0.57 3.95 4.09
CA MET A 103 0.54 3.47 5.47
C MET A 103 1.84 3.76 6.21
N GLY A 104 2.99 3.63 5.54
CA GLY A 104 4.29 4.00 6.10
C GLY A 104 4.36 5.47 6.46
N ARG A 105 3.91 6.37 5.58
CA ARG A 105 3.89 7.80 5.90
C ARG A 105 2.88 8.14 6.99
N LEU A 106 1.71 7.50 6.99
CA LEU A 106 0.71 7.67 8.04
C LEU A 106 1.28 7.27 9.41
N THR A 107 1.95 6.13 9.48
CA THR A 107 2.60 5.63 10.69
C THR A 107 3.71 6.56 11.13
N GLU A 108 4.59 7.00 10.23
CA GLU A 108 5.66 7.94 10.53
C GLU A 108 5.11 9.24 11.13
N THR A 109 4.07 9.83 10.54
CA THR A 109 3.43 11.04 11.07
C THR A 109 2.83 10.79 12.46
N ALA A 110 2.10 9.68 12.64
CA ALA A 110 1.50 9.35 13.92
C ALA A 110 2.55 9.17 15.04
N LEU A 111 3.71 8.58 14.74
CA LEU A 111 4.80 8.43 15.70
C LEU A 111 5.47 9.77 16.06
N ARG A 112 5.50 10.73 15.15
CA ARG A 112 6.06 12.08 15.40
C ARG A 112 5.17 12.95 16.26
N GLU A 113 3.88 12.65 16.33
CA GLU A 113 2.92 13.35 17.19
C GLU A 113 2.97 12.87 18.64
N VAL A 114 3.74 11.82 18.93
CA VAL A 114 3.92 11.31 20.30
C VAL A 114 5.10 12.04 20.93
N ASP A 115 4.80 12.86 21.94
CA ASP A 115 5.77 13.56 22.82
C ASP A 115 6.57 12.58 23.71
#